data_AF-A0A089M8N0-F1
#
_entry.id   AF-A0A089M8N0-F1
#
_cell.length_a   1.000
_cell.length_b   1.000
_cell.length_c   1.000
_cell.angle_alpha   90.00
_cell.angle_beta   90.00
_cell.angle_gamma   90.00
#
_symmetry.space_group_name_H-M   'P 1'
#
loop_
_entity.id
_entity.type
_entity.pdbx_description
1 polymer ?
#
loop_
_entity_poly.entity_id
_entity_poly.type
_entity_poly.pdbx_seq_one_letter_code
_entity_poly.pdbx_strand_id
1 'polypeptide(L)'
;MELDALYHNYLNLKFGRGLPLLKTDRFEYALCEDGSTELFLTGRENEPFTNWTSDLRPADPHYTDTTGRAPVLASRFEQLDVYGEQVLDYLLLTINATTSIVPIHPYNVMNDRMKHYCFFQLAQWASLTMLCDEQKAGLRDFFFWFYLYAHPVNGETLDAFSFCGLDLIHTNTGIRVQDYFKVYHDHYARHHAAYKDRLTLLPQEIEACCRLTLQLLEAVEGRSSRLKLPPEAGLEPALRLINQADELLAAYARNSSEVFGVMRNVFTGVTSTPYREHVISMLLDNYVCYILYFDFNQIDELVEFFRDSPPLCRAIVNRMFTGTIFIQKILQQNRIDLHNYENVTSLFDENSRQMYREYL
;
A
#
# COMPACT_ATOMS: atom_id res chain seq x y z
N MET A 1 -0.52 -12.30 -15.02
CA MET A 1 -0.14 -13.11 -13.83
C MET A 1 -1.36 -13.27 -12.93
N GLU A 2 -1.40 -14.26 -12.02
CA GLU A 2 -2.55 -14.45 -11.11
C GLU A 2 -2.83 -13.18 -10.27
N LEU A 3 -1.76 -12.49 -9.82
CA LEU A 3 -1.87 -11.23 -9.10
C LEU A 3 -2.58 -10.10 -9.86
N ASP A 4 -2.35 -9.93 -11.17
CA ASP A 4 -3.00 -8.85 -11.94
C ASP A 4 -4.52 -9.04 -11.98
N ALA A 5 -4.97 -10.29 -12.15
CA ALA A 5 -6.38 -10.64 -12.16
C ALA A 5 -7.01 -10.48 -10.76
N LEU A 6 -6.30 -10.91 -9.71
CA LEU A 6 -6.73 -10.73 -8.32
C LEU A 6 -6.84 -9.24 -7.95
N TYR A 7 -5.88 -8.41 -8.37
CA TYR A 7 -5.90 -6.97 -8.12
C TYR A 7 -7.02 -6.27 -8.90
N HIS A 8 -7.31 -6.70 -10.13
CA HIS A 8 -8.46 -6.20 -10.88
C HIS A 8 -9.78 -6.53 -10.16
N ASN A 9 -9.94 -7.78 -9.72
CA ASN A 9 -11.12 -8.23 -8.98
C ASN A 9 -11.26 -7.48 -7.66
N TYR A 10 -10.15 -7.28 -6.95
CA TYR A 10 -10.07 -6.48 -5.74
C TYR A 10 -10.67 -5.08 -5.93
N LEU A 11 -10.19 -4.33 -6.93
CA LEU A 11 -10.65 -2.97 -7.21
C LEU A 11 -12.11 -2.95 -7.68
N ASN A 12 -12.55 -3.96 -8.44
CA ASN A 12 -13.93 -4.09 -8.87
C ASN A 12 -14.89 -4.27 -7.68
N LEU A 13 -14.54 -5.14 -6.74
CA LEU A 13 -15.33 -5.42 -5.54
C LEU A 13 -15.29 -4.23 -4.57
N LYS A 14 -14.10 -3.72 -4.25
CA LYS A 14 -13.91 -2.62 -3.28
C LYS A 14 -14.70 -1.37 -3.67
N PHE A 15 -14.73 -1.04 -4.96
CA PHE A 15 -15.41 0.16 -5.45
C PHE A 15 -16.79 -0.12 -6.06
N GLY A 16 -17.32 -1.34 -5.88
CA GLY A 16 -18.66 -1.71 -6.33
C GLY A 16 -18.90 -1.45 -7.81
N ARG A 17 -17.90 -1.70 -8.68
CA ARG A 17 -17.96 -1.30 -10.10
C ARG A 17 -18.89 -2.19 -10.94
N GLY A 18 -19.36 -3.32 -10.39
CA GLY A 18 -20.35 -4.19 -11.04
C GLY A 18 -19.85 -4.88 -12.32
N LEU A 19 -18.53 -4.93 -12.54
CA LEU A 19 -17.96 -5.60 -13.70
C LEU A 19 -17.83 -7.11 -13.46
N PRO A 20 -17.74 -7.94 -14.51
CA PRO A 20 -17.43 -9.35 -14.36
C PRO A 20 -16.06 -9.54 -13.71
N LEU A 21 -15.97 -10.47 -12.76
CA LEU A 21 -14.68 -10.86 -12.19
C LEU A 21 -13.87 -11.65 -13.21
N LEU A 22 -12.58 -11.34 -13.28
CA LEU A 22 -11.61 -12.11 -14.06
C LEU A 22 -11.41 -13.48 -13.42
N LYS A 23 -11.24 -14.50 -14.26
CA LYS A 23 -10.96 -15.85 -13.77
C LYS A 23 -9.56 -15.91 -13.14
N THR A 24 -9.50 -16.50 -11.97
CA THR A 24 -8.29 -16.81 -11.20
C THR A 24 -8.20 -18.32 -11.02
N ASP A 25 -7.00 -18.86 -10.82
CA ASP A 25 -6.79 -20.31 -10.87
C ASP A 25 -7.07 -20.99 -9.53
N ARG A 26 -6.54 -20.44 -8.43
CA ARG A 26 -6.60 -21.10 -7.10
C ARG A 26 -7.34 -20.32 -6.05
N PHE A 27 -7.62 -19.04 -6.28
CA PHE A 27 -8.19 -18.15 -5.29
C PHE A 27 -9.46 -17.48 -5.80
N GLU A 28 -10.42 -17.25 -4.92
CA GLU A 28 -11.64 -16.49 -5.20
C GLU A 28 -11.98 -15.57 -4.03
N TYR A 29 -12.61 -14.43 -4.33
CA TYR A 29 -13.09 -13.51 -3.31
C TYR A 29 -14.46 -13.96 -2.80
N ALA A 30 -14.64 -13.97 -1.48
CA ALA A 30 -15.93 -14.23 -0.85
C ALA A 30 -16.21 -13.23 0.28
N LEU A 31 -17.50 -12.94 0.49
CA LEU A 31 -17.98 -12.07 1.57
C LEU A 31 -17.96 -12.84 2.90
N CYS A 32 -17.35 -12.26 3.92
CA CYS A 32 -17.28 -12.80 5.27
C CYS A 32 -18.43 -12.28 6.15
N GLU A 33 -18.67 -12.95 7.28
CA GLU A 33 -19.76 -12.61 8.22
C GLU A 33 -19.62 -11.20 8.83
N ASP A 34 -18.38 -10.73 9.01
CA ASP A 34 -18.07 -9.38 9.52
C ASP A 34 -18.24 -8.28 8.46
N GLY A 35 -18.64 -8.65 7.23
CA GLY A 35 -18.81 -7.76 6.09
C GLY A 35 -17.52 -7.49 5.32
N SER A 36 -16.38 -8.08 5.69
CA SER A 36 -15.17 -8.03 4.89
C SER A 36 -15.30 -8.90 3.63
N THR A 37 -14.47 -8.67 2.64
CA THR A 37 -14.31 -9.57 1.48
C THR A 37 -12.87 -10.03 1.45
N GLU A 38 -12.67 -11.34 1.57
CA GLU A 38 -11.37 -11.98 1.70
C GLU A 38 -11.11 -12.95 0.54
N LEU A 39 -9.84 -13.31 0.32
CA LEU A 39 -9.48 -14.38 -0.58
C LEU A 39 -9.57 -15.73 0.09
N PHE A 40 -10.20 -16.68 -0.58
CA PHE A 40 -10.25 -18.09 -0.20
C PHE A 40 -9.64 -18.93 -1.30
N LEU A 41 -9.14 -20.11 -0.94
CA LEU A 41 -8.83 -21.13 -1.94
C LEU A 41 -10.13 -21.61 -2.58
N THR A 42 -10.13 -21.77 -3.90
CA THR A 42 -11.33 -22.19 -4.64
C THR A 42 -11.92 -23.47 -4.06
N GLY A 43 -13.21 -23.44 -3.72
CA GLY A 43 -13.91 -24.56 -3.11
C GLY A 43 -13.69 -24.73 -1.60
N ARG A 44 -13.10 -23.73 -0.93
CA ARG A 44 -13.03 -23.62 0.53
C ARG A 44 -13.76 -22.37 1.02
N GLU A 45 -14.46 -22.49 2.13
CA GLU A 45 -15.23 -21.39 2.74
C GLU A 45 -14.79 -21.05 4.18
N ASN A 46 -13.99 -21.92 4.81
CA ASN A 46 -13.75 -21.86 6.24
C ASN A 46 -12.52 -21.03 6.64
N GLU A 47 -11.51 -20.94 5.77
CA GLU A 47 -10.22 -20.35 6.10
C GLU A 47 -9.77 -19.39 5.00
N PRO A 48 -9.68 -18.07 5.28
CA PRO A 48 -9.18 -17.12 4.32
C PRO A 48 -7.64 -17.21 4.19
N PHE A 49 -7.13 -16.81 3.03
CA PHE A 49 -5.71 -16.75 2.69
C PHE A 49 -4.87 -15.95 3.70
N THR A 50 -5.47 -14.99 4.40
CA THR A 50 -4.79 -14.16 5.40
C THR A 50 -4.62 -14.84 6.76
N ASN A 51 -5.43 -15.85 7.08
CA ASN A 51 -5.52 -16.41 8.44
C ASN A 51 -5.03 -17.85 8.58
N TRP A 52 -4.65 -18.54 7.50
CA TRP A 52 -4.21 -19.94 7.60
C TRP A 52 -2.97 -20.17 8.48
N THR A 53 -2.18 -19.13 8.77
CA THR A 53 -1.04 -19.17 9.71
C THR A 53 -1.36 -18.70 11.12
N SER A 54 -2.60 -18.28 11.41
CA SER A 54 -2.99 -17.63 12.67
C SER A 54 -2.65 -18.49 13.89
N ASP A 55 -2.96 -19.78 13.82
CA ASP A 55 -2.66 -20.73 14.88
C ASP A 55 -1.19 -21.15 14.91
N LEU A 56 -0.36 -20.78 13.93
CA LEU A 56 1.06 -21.14 13.85
C LEU A 56 1.99 -20.08 14.42
N ARG A 57 1.46 -18.89 14.76
CA ARG A 57 2.26 -17.74 15.14
C ARG A 57 3.14 -18.02 16.38
N PRO A 58 4.38 -17.52 16.41
CA PRO A 58 5.24 -17.59 17.59
C PRO A 58 4.60 -16.83 18.76
N ALA A 59 4.62 -17.42 19.96
CA ALA A 59 4.07 -16.81 21.16
C ALA A 59 4.82 -15.52 21.55
N ASP A 60 4.09 -14.50 21.98
CA ASP A 60 4.64 -13.18 22.33
C ASP A 60 5.68 -13.29 23.47
N PRO A 61 6.95 -12.90 23.25
CA PRO A 61 8.02 -12.99 24.23
C PRO A 61 7.83 -12.01 25.39
N HIS A 62 7.01 -10.97 25.24
CA HIS A 62 6.68 -10.03 26.30
C HIS A 62 5.60 -10.57 27.25
N TYR A 63 4.78 -11.52 26.80
CA TYR A 63 3.68 -12.09 27.60
C TYR A 63 3.84 -13.57 27.91
N THR A 64 4.88 -14.23 27.38
CA THR A 64 5.15 -15.64 27.62
C THR A 64 6.61 -15.91 27.94
N ASP A 65 6.88 -16.85 28.84
CA ASP A 65 8.24 -17.28 29.14
C ASP A 65 8.88 -17.91 27.89
N THR A 66 9.94 -17.27 27.41
CA THR A 66 10.72 -17.69 26.23
C THR A 66 11.92 -18.56 26.58
N THR A 67 12.16 -18.83 27.87
CA THR A 67 13.28 -19.63 28.32
C THR A 67 13.25 -21.01 27.65
N GLY A 68 14.25 -21.30 26.82
CA GLY A 68 14.37 -22.56 26.08
C GLY A 68 13.53 -22.66 24.79
N ARG A 69 12.90 -21.57 24.34
CA ARG A 69 12.22 -21.52 23.03
C ARG A 69 13.18 -21.04 21.94
N ALA A 70 13.08 -21.63 20.76
CA ALA A 70 13.82 -21.25 19.57
C ALA A 70 12.83 -21.00 18.41
N PRO A 71 13.18 -20.13 17.45
CA PRO A 71 12.42 -19.97 16.22
C PRO A 71 12.16 -21.30 15.51
N VAL A 72 11.01 -21.41 14.82
CA VAL A 72 10.63 -22.64 14.10
C VAL A 72 11.66 -23.01 13.03
N LEU A 73 12.33 -22.01 12.46
CA LEU A 73 13.37 -22.18 11.44
C LEU A 73 14.80 -21.93 11.96
N ALA A 74 15.03 -22.02 13.28
CA ALA A 74 16.34 -21.74 13.89
C ALA A 74 17.50 -22.58 13.31
N SER A 75 17.23 -23.80 12.84
CA SER A 75 18.24 -24.67 12.22
C SER A 75 18.73 -24.19 10.85
N ARG A 76 18.02 -23.25 10.22
CA ARG A 76 18.38 -22.67 8.92
C ARG A 76 18.75 -21.19 9.03
N PHE A 77 18.15 -20.49 9.98
CA PHE A 77 18.38 -19.07 10.25
C PHE A 77 18.87 -18.93 11.69
N GLU A 78 20.09 -19.37 11.96
CA GLU A 78 20.69 -19.40 13.30
C GLU A 78 20.82 -18.01 13.95
N GLN A 79 20.87 -16.97 13.11
CA GLN A 79 20.93 -15.57 13.52
C GLN A 79 19.55 -14.98 13.92
N LEU A 80 18.47 -15.73 13.70
CA LEU A 80 17.12 -15.29 14.02
C LEU A 80 16.78 -15.67 15.46
N ASP A 81 16.24 -14.74 16.24
CA ASP A 81 15.66 -14.99 17.55
C ASP A 81 14.12 -15.02 17.48
N VAL A 82 13.46 -15.31 18.61
CA VAL A 82 11.99 -15.45 18.66
C VAL A 82 11.28 -14.15 18.27
N TYR A 83 11.85 -13.00 18.62
CA TYR A 83 11.28 -11.70 18.26
C TYR A 83 11.46 -11.38 16.77
N GLY A 84 12.63 -11.68 16.19
CA GLY A 84 12.84 -11.56 14.74
C GLY A 84 11.89 -12.45 13.94
N GLU A 85 11.57 -13.65 14.44
CA GLU A 85 10.56 -14.52 13.83
C GLU A 85 9.15 -13.90 13.87
N GLN A 86 8.80 -13.20 14.96
CA GLN A 86 7.53 -12.44 15.04
C GLN A 86 7.45 -11.28 14.07
N VAL A 87 8.54 -10.54 13.94
CA VAL A 87 8.65 -9.44 12.99
C VAL A 87 8.44 -9.95 11.56
N LEU A 88 9.01 -11.11 11.22
CA LEU A 88 8.80 -11.77 9.92
C LEU A 88 7.37 -12.30 9.74
N ASP A 89 6.75 -12.86 10.78
CA ASP A 89 5.35 -13.29 10.76
C ASP A 89 4.40 -12.10 10.57
N TYR A 90 4.67 -10.96 11.23
CA TYR A 90 3.94 -9.71 11.01
C TYR A 90 4.04 -9.24 9.55
N LEU A 91 5.24 -9.29 8.94
CA LEU A 91 5.40 -8.91 7.54
C LEU A 91 4.63 -9.86 6.61
N LEU A 92 4.64 -11.17 6.90
CA LEU A 92 3.87 -12.18 6.15
C LEU A 92 2.37 -11.86 6.21
N LEU A 93 1.85 -11.58 7.41
CA LEU A 93 0.46 -11.16 7.62
C LEU A 93 0.15 -9.90 6.81
N THR A 94 1.00 -8.88 6.92
CA THR A 94 0.84 -7.58 6.26
C THR A 94 0.79 -7.72 4.74
N ILE A 95 1.69 -8.51 4.16
CA ILE A 95 1.71 -8.81 2.73
C ILE A 95 0.44 -9.53 2.30
N ASN A 96 0.02 -10.57 3.01
CA ASN A 96 -1.19 -11.31 2.67
C ASN A 96 -2.45 -10.45 2.83
N ALA A 97 -2.52 -9.60 3.86
CA ALA A 97 -3.66 -8.71 4.14
C ALA A 97 -3.85 -7.58 3.11
N THR A 98 -2.92 -7.42 2.17
CA THR A 98 -3.11 -6.52 1.03
C THR A 98 -4.32 -6.90 0.18
N THR A 99 -4.65 -8.19 0.10
CA THR A 99 -5.80 -8.66 -0.66
C THR A 99 -7.12 -8.52 0.08
N SER A 100 -7.13 -8.14 1.35
CA SER A 100 -8.35 -8.01 2.15
C SER A 100 -9.10 -6.70 1.88
N ILE A 101 -10.42 -6.78 1.71
CA ILE A 101 -11.32 -5.63 1.64
C ILE A 101 -12.08 -5.56 2.96
N VAL A 102 -11.67 -4.66 3.85
CA VAL A 102 -12.30 -4.47 5.15
C VAL A 102 -13.45 -3.46 5.07
N PRO A 103 -14.50 -3.57 5.91
CA PRO A 103 -15.50 -2.53 6.05
C PRO A 103 -14.87 -1.21 6.46
N ILE A 104 -15.18 -0.14 5.73
CA ILE A 104 -14.61 1.18 5.99
C ILE A 104 -15.40 1.90 7.08
N HIS A 105 -14.68 2.43 8.07
CA HIS A 105 -15.20 3.28 9.13
C HIS A 105 -14.22 4.43 9.42
N PRO A 106 -14.63 5.48 10.15
CA PRO A 106 -13.79 6.67 10.36
C PRO A 106 -12.40 6.39 10.92
N TYR A 107 -12.26 5.34 11.73
CA TYR A 107 -10.97 4.96 12.34
C TYR A 107 -10.01 4.16 11.44
N ASN A 108 -10.45 3.61 10.30
CA ASN A 108 -9.58 2.81 9.41
C ASN A 108 -9.47 3.33 7.98
N VAL A 109 -10.33 4.29 7.58
CA VAL A 109 -10.38 4.81 6.20
C VAL A 109 -9.03 5.30 5.68
N MET A 110 -8.25 5.95 6.55
CA MET A 110 -6.94 6.47 6.19
C MET A 110 -5.91 5.35 6.02
N ASN A 111 -5.86 4.42 6.98
CA ASN A 111 -4.98 3.25 6.93
C ASN A 111 -5.27 2.39 5.69
N ASP A 112 -6.54 2.13 5.40
CA ASP A 112 -6.95 1.42 4.19
C ASP A 112 -6.44 2.14 2.93
N ARG A 113 -6.65 3.46 2.82
CA ARG A 113 -6.14 4.24 1.69
C ARG A 113 -4.61 4.16 1.57
N MET A 114 -3.87 4.33 2.65
CA MET A 114 -2.41 4.26 2.68
C MET A 114 -1.89 2.90 2.22
N LYS A 115 -2.44 1.81 2.77
CA LYS A 115 -2.09 0.44 2.40
C LYS A 115 -2.12 0.27 0.89
N HIS A 116 -3.20 0.74 0.26
CA HIS A 116 -3.45 0.56 -1.16
C HIS A 116 -2.57 1.42 -2.03
N TYR A 117 -2.49 2.71 -1.69
CA TYR A 117 -1.66 3.63 -2.43
C TYR A 117 -0.21 3.17 -2.39
N CYS A 118 0.33 2.88 -1.20
CA CYS A 118 1.71 2.46 -1.04
C CYS A 118 1.99 1.13 -1.75
N PHE A 119 1.13 0.12 -1.60
CA PHE A 119 1.29 -1.14 -2.35
C PHE A 119 1.31 -0.93 -3.86
N PHE A 120 0.39 -0.09 -4.38
CA PHE A 120 0.35 0.24 -5.80
C PHE A 120 1.62 0.95 -6.28
N GLN A 121 2.15 1.91 -5.51
CA GLN A 121 3.40 2.60 -5.85
C GLN A 121 4.62 1.67 -5.76
N LEU A 122 4.66 0.80 -4.75
CA LEU A 122 5.74 -0.18 -4.58
C LEU A 122 5.80 -1.17 -5.77
N ALA A 123 4.66 -1.55 -6.33
CA ALA A 123 4.62 -2.37 -7.55
C ALA A 123 5.19 -1.69 -8.81
N GLN A 124 5.56 -0.40 -8.73
CA GLN A 124 5.98 0.39 -9.89
C GLN A 124 7.34 1.07 -9.73
N TRP A 125 7.82 1.26 -8.49
CA TRP A 125 8.97 2.13 -8.19
C TRP A 125 10.23 1.78 -8.99
N ALA A 126 10.53 0.48 -9.16
CA ALA A 126 11.73 0.01 -9.84
C ALA A 126 11.73 0.33 -11.34
N SER A 127 10.55 0.59 -11.92
CA SER A 127 10.39 0.90 -13.34
C SER A 127 10.47 2.38 -13.66
N LEU A 128 10.58 3.25 -12.64
CA LEU A 128 10.73 4.69 -12.83
C LEU A 128 12.08 5.00 -13.44
N THR A 129 12.10 5.90 -14.42
CA THR A 129 13.31 6.30 -15.14
C THR A 129 13.59 7.79 -15.05
N MET A 130 12.56 8.60 -14.74
CA MET A 130 12.67 10.05 -14.67
C MET A 130 13.30 10.58 -13.37
N LEU A 131 13.36 9.76 -12.33
CA LEU A 131 13.99 10.10 -11.05
C LEU A 131 15.45 9.61 -10.99
N CYS A 132 16.29 10.28 -10.21
CA CYS A 132 17.61 9.72 -9.88
C CYS A 132 17.50 8.59 -8.84
N ASP A 133 18.58 7.84 -8.63
CA ASP A 133 18.56 6.65 -7.77
C ASP A 133 18.29 7.02 -6.30
N GLU A 134 18.81 8.15 -5.83
CA GLU A 134 18.56 8.66 -4.47
C GLU A 134 17.08 9.00 -4.26
N GLN A 135 16.45 9.67 -5.24
CA GLN A 135 15.03 10.01 -5.21
C GLN A 135 14.15 8.76 -5.22
N LYS A 136 14.49 7.76 -6.07
CA LYS A 136 13.77 6.48 -6.11
C LYS A 136 13.87 5.73 -4.81
N ALA A 137 15.07 5.63 -4.24
CA ALA A 137 15.29 4.97 -2.97
C ALA A 137 14.51 5.67 -1.84
N GLY A 138 14.56 7.00 -1.78
CA GLY A 138 13.81 7.79 -0.80
C GLY A 138 12.29 7.57 -0.89
N LEU A 139 11.71 7.58 -2.10
CA LEU A 139 10.28 7.30 -2.27
C LEU A 139 9.91 5.85 -2.00
N ARG A 140 10.73 4.88 -2.41
CA ARG A 140 10.52 3.46 -2.09
C ARG A 140 10.46 3.26 -0.58
N ASP A 141 11.44 3.80 0.15
CA ASP A 141 11.51 3.66 1.60
C ASP A 141 10.34 4.38 2.28
N PHE A 142 9.95 5.55 1.78
CA PHE A 142 8.77 6.28 2.23
C PHE A 142 7.47 5.47 2.04
N PHE A 143 7.23 4.93 0.85
CA PHE A 143 6.03 4.13 0.57
C PHE A 143 6.04 2.83 1.38
N PHE A 144 7.18 2.17 1.51
CA PHE A 144 7.27 0.93 2.28
C PHE A 144 7.01 1.17 3.77
N TRP A 145 7.56 2.24 4.35
CA TRP A 145 7.29 2.60 5.73
C TRP A 145 5.78 2.82 5.97
N PHE A 146 5.11 3.56 5.09
CA PHE A 146 3.67 3.80 5.21
C PHE A 146 2.81 2.58 4.93
N TYR A 147 3.28 1.68 4.07
CA TYR A 147 2.64 0.41 3.83
C TYR A 147 2.62 -0.46 5.10
N LEU A 148 3.72 -0.52 5.86
CA LEU A 148 3.75 -1.18 7.17
C LEU A 148 2.90 -0.44 8.20
N TYR A 149 3.06 0.89 8.29
CA TYR A 149 2.32 1.74 9.24
C TYR A 149 0.80 1.68 9.09
N ALA A 150 0.31 1.34 7.90
CA ALA A 150 -1.12 1.13 7.66
C ALA A 150 -1.71 -0.12 8.36
N HIS A 151 -0.87 -0.97 8.96
CA HIS A 151 -1.26 -2.17 9.69
C HIS A 151 -0.96 -2.02 11.19
N PRO A 152 -1.64 -2.78 12.09
CA PRO A 152 -1.33 -2.76 13.52
C PRO A 152 0.13 -3.18 13.77
N VAL A 153 0.97 -2.23 14.16
CA VAL A 153 2.43 -2.43 14.24
C VAL A 153 3.03 -1.57 15.35
N ASN A 154 4.09 -2.06 15.98
CA ASN A 154 4.87 -1.29 16.94
C ASN A 154 5.99 -0.51 16.24
N GLY A 155 6.56 0.50 16.91
CA GLY A 155 7.60 1.34 16.31
C GLY A 155 8.84 0.57 15.86
N GLU A 156 9.28 -0.44 16.61
CA GLU A 156 10.47 -1.22 16.29
C GLU A 156 10.29 -2.08 15.03
N THR A 157 9.09 -2.62 14.81
CA THR A 157 8.76 -3.45 13.64
C THR A 157 8.73 -2.63 12.35
N LEU A 158 8.43 -1.33 12.43
CA LEU A 158 8.47 -0.44 11.26
C LEU A 158 9.87 -0.28 10.69
N ASP A 159 10.90 -0.35 11.54
CA ASP A 159 12.30 -0.15 11.15
C ASP A 159 13.06 -1.48 10.98
N ALA A 160 12.38 -2.62 11.15
CA ALA A 160 13.01 -3.94 11.15
C ALA A 160 13.33 -4.48 9.74
N PHE A 161 12.88 -3.79 8.70
CA PHE A 161 13.10 -4.18 7.30
C PHE A 161 13.73 -3.05 6.49
N SER A 162 14.60 -3.42 5.57
CA SER A 162 15.27 -2.50 4.66
C SER A 162 15.49 -3.15 3.30
N PHE A 163 15.76 -2.34 2.29
CA PHE A 163 16.04 -2.83 0.95
C PHE A 163 17.55 -2.90 0.70
N CYS A 164 18.00 -4.06 0.23
CA CYS A 164 19.33 -4.26 -0.34
C CYS A 164 19.19 -4.41 -1.87
N GLY A 165 19.34 -3.30 -2.59
CA GLY A 165 18.98 -3.24 -4.00
C GLY A 165 17.46 -3.32 -4.18
N LEU A 166 16.98 -4.34 -4.91
CA LEU A 166 15.55 -4.64 -5.04
C LEU A 166 15.02 -5.55 -3.92
N ASP A 167 15.91 -6.22 -3.18
CA ASP A 167 15.52 -7.27 -2.25
C ASP A 167 15.17 -6.69 -0.89
N LEU A 168 14.03 -7.10 -0.35
CA LEU A 168 13.65 -6.80 1.02
C LEU A 168 14.37 -7.75 1.98
N ILE A 169 15.03 -7.20 2.99
CA ILE A 169 15.77 -7.94 4.00
C ILE A 169 15.30 -7.58 5.41
N HIS A 170 15.39 -8.55 6.34
CA HIS A 170 15.27 -8.28 7.76
C HIS A 170 16.58 -7.63 8.26
N THR A 171 16.52 -6.33 8.55
CA THR A 171 17.67 -5.42 8.71
C THR A 171 18.74 -5.98 9.65
N ASN A 172 18.34 -6.49 10.81
CA ASN A 172 19.29 -6.93 11.85
C ASN A 172 20.03 -8.22 11.49
N THR A 173 19.46 -9.05 10.61
CA THR A 173 19.97 -10.40 10.32
C THR A 173 20.48 -10.57 8.88
N GLY A 174 20.15 -9.63 7.99
CA GLY A 174 20.43 -9.73 6.55
C GLY A 174 19.63 -10.84 5.84
N ILE A 175 18.67 -11.48 6.50
CA ILE A 175 17.84 -12.54 5.89
C ILE A 175 16.96 -11.91 4.82
N ARG A 176 17.02 -12.43 3.59
CA ARG A 176 16.08 -12.06 2.53
C ARG A 176 14.70 -12.58 2.87
N VAL A 177 13.70 -11.70 2.83
CA VAL A 177 12.32 -12.02 3.19
C VAL A 177 11.76 -13.13 2.31
N GLN A 178 12.07 -13.09 0.99
CA GLN A 178 11.69 -14.14 0.04
C GLN A 178 12.19 -15.53 0.47
N ASP A 179 13.46 -15.62 0.88
CA ASP A 179 14.06 -16.88 1.30
C ASP A 179 13.39 -17.40 2.57
N TYR A 180 13.15 -16.52 3.54
CA TYR A 180 12.46 -16.88 4.77
C TYR A 180 11.04 -17.40 4.50
N PHE A 181 10.21 -16.65 3.75
CA PHE A 181 8.84 -17.06 3.44
C PHE A 181 8.78 -18.38 2.69
N LYS A 182 9.66 -18.60 1.71
CA LYS A 182 9.71 -19.87 0.99
C LYS A 182 9.98 -21.03 1.94
N VAL A 183 10.96 -20.90 2.82
CA VAL A 183 11.31 -21.96 3.79
C VAL A 183 10.21 -22.16 4.82
N TYR A 184 9.57 -21.08 5.28
CA TYR A 184 8.46 -21.12 6.22
C TYR A 184 7.30 -21.97 5.69
N HIS A 185 6.84 -21.69 4.47
CA HIS A 185 5.77 -22.47 3.86
C HIS A 185 6.20 -23.92 3.57
N ASP A 186 7.42 -24.12 3.05
CA ASP A 186 8.00 -25.45 2.83
C ASP A 186 8.04 -26.29 4.12
N HIS A 187 8.37 -25.66 5.25
CA HIS A 187 8.43 -26.31 6.55
C HIS A 187 7.06 -26.88 6.94
N TYR A 188 6.01 -26.05 6.90
CA TYR A 188 4.66 -26.48 7.28
C TYR A 188 4.05 -27.46 6.27
N ALA A 189 4.36 -27.32 4.98
CA ALA A 189 3.93 -28.30 3.98
C ALA A 189 4.57 -29.69 4.20
N ARG A 190 5.88 -29.74 4.49
CA ARG A 190 6.60 -31.01 4.72
C ARG A 190 6.25 -31.66 6.07
N HIS A 191 6.06 -30.86 7.11
CA HIS A 191 5.75 -31.34 8.46
C HIS A 191 4.25 -31.31 8.77
N HIS A 192 3.39 -31.19 7.76
CA HIS A 192 1.94 -31.02 7.91
C HIS A 192 1.31 -32.00 8.92
N ALA A 193 1.70 -33.28 8.90
CA ALA A 193 1.18 -34.29 9.83
C ALA A 193 1.43 -33.96 11.31
N ALA A 194 2.54 -33.29 11.64
CA ALA A 194 2.88 -32.87 13.00
C ALA A 194 2.06 -31.65 13.46
N TYR A 195 1.52 -30.87 12.52
CA TYR A 195 0.74 -29.65 12.78
C TYR A 195 -0.73 -29.80 12.41
N LYS A 196 -1.22 -31.02 12.18
CA LYS A 196 -2.59 -31.30 11.69
C LYS A 196 -3.72 -30.67 12.53
N ASP A 197 -3.46 -30.44 13.82
CA ASP A 197 -4.45 -29.86 14.75
C ASP A 197 -4.44 -28.32 14.71
N ARG A 198 -3.45 -27.71 14.05
CA ARG A 198 -3.26 -26.25 13.86
C ARG A 198 -3.30 -25.84 12.38
N LEU A 199 -3.27 -26.79 11.45
CA LEU A 199 -3.31 -26.57 10.00
C LEU A 199 -4.60 -27.08 9.40
N THR A 200 -5.37 -26.18 8.81
CA THR A 200 -6.59 -26.52 8.06
C THR A 200 -6.32 -26.77 6.58
N LEU A 201 -5.21 -26.27 6.05
CA LEU A 201 -4.80 -26.38 4.65
C LEU A 201 -3.91 -27.60 4.38
N LEU A 202 -4.17 -28.29 3.27
CA LEU A 202 -3.33 -29.37 2.75
C LEU A 202 -1.97 -28.84 2.26
N PRO A 203 -0.92 -29.68 2.16
CA PRO A 203 0.40 -29.24 1.70
C PRO A 203 0.41 -28.50 0.35
N GLN A 204 -0.38 -28.96 -0.63
CA GLN A 204 -0.50 -28.32 -1.95
C GLN A 204 -1.21 -26.96 -1.93
N GLU A 205 -2.03 -26.73 -0.91
CA GLU A 205 -2.73 -25.47 -0.67
C GLU A 205 -1.80 -24.48 0.03
N ILE A 206 -1.01 -24.93 1.01
CA ILE A 206 0.08 -24.14 1.60
C ILE A 206 1.07 -23.69 0.50
N GLU A 207 1.38 -24.56 -0.46
CA GLU A 207 2.22 -24.19 -1.61
C GLU A 207 1.55 -23.13 -2.50
N ALA A 208 0.22 -23.17 -2.66
CA ALA A 208 -0.52 -22.13 -3.38
C ALA A 208 -0.47 -20.79 -2.65
N CYS A 209 -0.67 -20.79 -1.34
CA CYS A 209 -0.51 -19.62 -0.49
C CYS A 209 0.90 -19.04 -0.62
N CYS A 210 1.93 -19.89 -0.55
CA CYS A 210 3.33 -19.48 -0.73
C CYS A 210 3.53 -18.74 -2.05
N ARG A 211 3.04 -19.29 -3.18
CA ARG A 211 3.20 -18.64 -4.48
C ARG A 211 2.49 -17.30 -4.58
N LEU A 212 1.33 -17.12 -3.95
CA LEU A 212 0.64 -15.83 -3.93
C LEU A 212 1.36 -14.83 -3.01
N THR A 213 1.76 -15.24 -1.80
CA THR A 213 2.56 -14.40 -0.89
C THR A 213 3.85 -13.92 -1.56
N LEU A 214 4.55 -14.79 -2.30
CA LEU A 214 5.76 -14.41 -3.02
C LEU A 214 5.47 -13.46 -4.19
N GLN A 215 4.37 -13.62 -4.93
CA GLN A 215 3.96 -12.64 -5.95
C GLN A 215 3.65 -11.26 -5.34
N LEU A 216 2.99 -11.24 -4.17
CA LEU A 216 2.71 -10.00 -3.44
C LEU A 216 4.00 -9.34 -2.93
N LEU A 217 4.95 -10.13 -2.42
CA LEU A 217 6.28 -9.66 -2.03
C LEU A 217 7.05 -9.09 -3.23
N GLU A 218 7.04 -9.79 -4.38
CA GLU A 218 7.65 -9.31 -5.61
C GLU A 218 7.07 -7.95 -6.06
N ALA A 219 5.77 -7.73 -5.82
CA ALA A 219 5.16 -6.42 -6.05
C ALA A 219 5.68 -5.36 -5.06
N VAL A 220 5.80 -5.68 -3.77
CA VAL A 220 6.41 -4.77 -2.77
C VAL A 220 7.86 -4.41 -3.14
N GLU A 221 8.61 -5.38 -3.68
CA GLU A 221 10.00 -5.21 -4.10
C GLU A 221 10.16 -4.57 -5.49
N GLY A 222 9.05 -4.27 -6.19
CA GLY A 222 9.08 -3.71 -7.54
C GLY A 222 9.59 -4.67 -8.61
N ARG A 223 9.63 -5.98 -8.32
CA ARG A 223 10.07 -7.06 -9.22
C ARG A 223 8.94 -7.67 -10.05
N SER A 224 7.67 -7.34 -9.74
CA SER A 224 6.50 -7.80 -10.48
C SER A 224 6.22 -6.99 -11.75
N SER A 225 5.28 -7.47 -12.56
CA SER A 225 4.60 -6.59 -13.53
C SER A 225 3.93 -5.42 -12.80
N ARG A 226 3.93 -4.25 -13.45
CA ARG A 226 3.26 -3.06 -12.91
C ARG A 226 1.77 -3.33 -12.74
N LEU A 227 1.28 -3.09 -11.53
CA LEU A 227 -0.15 -3.03 -11.28
C LEU A 227 -0.76 -1.82 -12.01
N LYS A 228 -2.01 -1.95 -12.44
CA LYS A 228 -2.73 -0.90 -13.14
C LYS A 228 -4.13 -0.75 -12.59
N LEU A 229 -4.52 0.50 -12.36
CA LEU A 229 -5.91 0.86 -12.17
C LEU A 229 -6.69 0.56 -13.47
N PRO A 230 -7.82 -0.17 -13.40
CA PRO A 230 -8.64 -0.49 -14.54
C PRO A 230 -9.14 0.75 -15.32
N PRO A 231 -9.34 0.63 -16.65
CA PRO A 231 -9.90 1.72 -17.44
C PRO A 231 -11.34 2.07 -16.99
N GLU A 232 -11.68 3.35 -17.06
CA GLU A 232 -13.03 3.88 -16.89
C GLU A 232 -13.24 5.07 -17.83
N ALA A 233 -14.40 5.09 -18.49
CA ALA A 233 -14.74 6.07 -19.51
C ALA A 233 -14.71 7.50 -18.93
N GLY A 234 -13.98 8.39 -19.60
CA GLY A 234 -13.82 9.78 -19.18
C GLY A 234 -12.78 10.01 -18.08
N LEU A 235 -12.05 8.97 -17.64
CA LEU A 235 -10.94 9.05 -16.70
C LEU A 235 -9.59 8.68 -17.33
N GLU A 236 -9.54 8.42 -18.63
CA GLU A 236 -8.36 7.91 -19.34
C GLU A 236 -7.12 8.80 -19.17
N PRO A 237 -7.20 10.15 -19.25
CA PRO A 237 -6.03 11.00 -19.02
C PRO A 237 -5.48 10.85 -17.60
N ALA A 238 -6.36 10.80 -16.59
CA ALA A 238 -5.95 10.67 -15.19
C ALA A 238 -5.36 9.29 -14.89
N LEU A 239 -6.03 8.24 -15.35
CA LEU A 239 -5.53 6.86 -15.21
C LEU A 239 -4.18 6.67 -15.88
N ARG A 240 -3.89 7.39 -16.97
CA ARG A 240 -2.57 7.38 -17.61
C ARG A 240 -1.49 7.97 -16.69
N LEU A 241 -1.75 9.15 -16.11
CA LEU A 241 -0.84 9.79 -15.16
C LEU A 241 -0.66 9.00 -13.86
N ILE A 242 -1.68 8.24 -13.45
CA ILE A 242 -1.62 7.41 -12.24
C ILE A 242 -0.84 6.11 -12.47
N ASN A 243 -1.16 5.39 -13.56
CA ASN A 243 -0.57 4.08 -13.88
C ASN A 243 0.86 4.17 -14.42
N GLN A 244 1.34 5.38 -14.72
CA GLN A 244 2.68 5.64 -15.25
C GLN A 244 3.23 6.94 -14.66
N ALA A 245 3.89 6.86 -13.50
CA ALA A 245 4.42 8.05 -12.85
C ALA A 245 5.51 8.77 -13.68
N ASP A 246 6.27 8.06 -14.52
CA ASP A 246 7.18 8.72 -15.49
C ASP A 246 6.43 9.62 -16.48
N GLU A 247 5.20 9.25 -16.89
CA GLU A 247 4.38 10.12 -17.74
C GLU A 247 3.89 11.35 -16.98
N LEU A 248 3.54 11.21 -15.70
CA LEU A 248 3.22 12.36 -14.84
C LEU A 248 4.41 13.30 -14.72
N LEU A 249 5.59 12.78 -14.38
CA LEU A 249 6.82 13.56 -14.25
C LEU A 249 7.18 14.26 -15.56
N ALA A 250 7.11 13.56 -16.69
CA ALA A 250 7.39 14.12 -18.00
C ALA A 250 6.36 15.18 -18.43
N ALA A 251 5.06 14.96 -18.16
CA ALA A 251 4.03 15.95 -18.45
C ALA A 251 4.20 17.20 -17.57
N TYR A 252 4.47 17.02 -16.28
CA TYR A 252 4.67 18.12 -15.34
C TYR A 252 5.91 18.96 -15.71
N ALA A 253 7.04 18.31 -15.97
CA ALA A 253 8.28 18.99 -16.36
C ALA A 253 8.17 19.73 -17.71
N ARG A 254 7.32 19.24 -18.63
CA ARG A 254 7.03 19.93 -19.90
C ARG A 254 6.12 21.13 -19.68
N ASN A 255 5.02 20.94 -18.96
CA ASN A 255 4.00 21.95 -18.72
C ASN A 255 3.06 21.52 -17.58
N SER A 256 3.27 22.05 -16.37
CA SER A 256 2.45 21.76 -15.19
C SER A 256 0.95 22.02 -15.41
N SER A 257 0.60 23.00 -16.27
CA SER A 257 -0.80 23.30 -16.63
C SER A 257 -1.52 22.15 -17.34
N GLU A 258 -0.81 21.24 -18.04
CA GLU A 258 -1.44 20.06 -18.64
C GLU A 258 -1.93 19.09 -17.55
N VAL A 259 -1.11 18.87 -16.52
CA VAL A 259 -1.44 18.03 -15.37
C VAL A 259 -2.59 18.64 -14.57
N PHE A 260 -2.54 19.95 -14.29
CA PHE A 260 -3.61 20.65 -13.59
C PHE A 260 -4.91 20.69 -14.41
N GLY A 261 -4.82 20.76 -15.74
CA GLY A 261 -5.96 20.59 -16.64
C GLY A 261 -6.63 19.22 -16.50
N VAL A 262 -5.84 18.15 -16.36
CA VAL A 262 -6.37 16.80 -16.08
C VAL A 262 -7.05 16.78 -14.71
N MET A 263 -6.41 17.31 -13.66
CA MET A 263 -7.03 17.41 -12.32
C MET A 263 -8.37 18.14 -12.37
N ARG A 264 -8.43 19.32 -13.02
CA ARG A 264 -9.67 20.08 -13.21
C ARG A 264 -10.77 19.21 -13.81
N ASN A 265 -10.48 18.54 -14.91
CA ASN A 265 -11.47 17.76 -15.66
C ASN A 265 -12.01 16.58 -14.84
N VAL A 266 -11.18 15.94 -14.00
CA VAL A 266 -11.64 14.86 -13.12
C VAL A 266 -12.52 15.42 -11.99
N PHE A 267 -12.16 16.54 -11.40
CA PHE A 267 -12.94 17.16 -10.32
C PHE A 267 -14.28 17.74 -10.77
N THR A 268 -14.38 18.27 -12.00
CA THR A 268 -15.62 18.89 -12.51
C THR A 268 -16.55 17.92 -13.25
N GLY A 269 -16.26 16.61 -13.22
CA GLY A 269 -17.07 15.62 -13.92
C GLY A 269 -18.47 15.42 -13.34
N VAL A 270 -19.38 14.95 -14.18
CA VAL A 270 -20.84 15.02 -13.96
C VAL A 270 -21.38 13.91 -13.03
N THR A 271 -20.59 12.87 -12.71
CA THR A 271 -21.05 11.77 -11.84
C THR A 271 -19.92 11.27 -10.97
N SER A 272 -20.05 11.44 -9.65
CA SER A 272 -19.15 10.87 -8.66
C SER A 272 -19.54 9.41 -8.40
N THR A 273 -18.59 8.50 -8.64
CA THR A 273 -18.66 7.09 -8.28
C THR A 273 -17.54 6.78 -7.28
N PRO A 274 -17.66 5.73 -6.44
CA PRO A 274 -16.58 5.38 -5.51
C PRO A 274 -15.22 5.19 -6.21
N TYR A 275 -15.22 4.61 -7.42
CA TYR A 275 -13.99 4.43 -8.20
C TYR A 275 -13.44 5.75 -8.75
N ARG A 276 -14.29 6.67 -9.22
CA ARG A 276 -13.86 8.02 -9.61
C ARG A 276 -13.22 8.77 -8.45
N GLU A 277 -13.83 8.70 -7.26
CA GLU A 277 -13.29 9.31 -6.05
C GLU A 277 -11.92 8.73 -5.68
N HIS A 278 -11.75 7.43 -5.86
CA HIS A 278 -10.45 6.78 -5.71
C HIS A 278 -9.43 7.28 -6.75
N VAL A 279 -9.79 7.40 -8.03
CA VAL A 279 -8.91 7.93 -9.08
C VAL A 279 -8.49 9.37 -8.78
N ILE A 280 -9.40 10.23 -8.31
CA ILE A 280 -9.07 11.59 -7.85
C ILE A 280 -8.02 11.54 -6.75
N SER A 281 -8.27 10.73 -5.73
CA SER A 281 -7.37 10.57 -4.59
C SER A 281 -5.98 10.09 -5.02
N MET A 282 -5.90 9.07 -5.88
CA MET A 282 -4.64 8.54 -6.43
C MET A 282 -3.87 9.59 -7.25
N LEU A 283 -4.56 10.41 -8.05
CA LEU A 283 -3.93 11.48 -8.83
C LEU A 283 -3.32 12.56 -7.93
N LEU A 284 -4.06 12.96 -6.88
CA LEU A 284 -3.55 13.92 -5.90
C LEU A 284 -2.40 13.34 -5.09
N ASP A 285 -2.51 12.09 -4.64
CA ASP A 285 -1.43 11.42 -3.90
C ASP A 285 -0.16 11.33 -4.76
N ASN A 286 -0.28 11.08 -6.07
CA ASN A 286 0.85 11.14 -6.98
C ASN A 286 1.46 12.54 -7.09
N TYR A 287 0.65 13.60 -7.18
CA TYR A 287 1.18 14.96 -7.20
C TYR A 287 1.91 15.29 -5.89
N VAL A 288 1.34 14.91 -4.74
CA VAL A 288 1.98 15.07 -3.43
C VAL A 288 3.32 14.34 -3.37
N CYS A 289 3.34 13.05 -3.72
CA CYS A 289 4.52 12.22 -3.52
C CYS A 289 5.60 12.40 -4.59
N TYR A 290 5.23 12.72 -5.83
CA TYR A 290 6.20 12.85 -6.93
C TYR A 290 6.61 14.30 -7.22
N ILE A 291 5.83 15.30 -6.79
CA ILE A 291 6.15 16.72 -7.01
C ILE A 291 6.41 17.41 -5.66
N LEU A 292 5.41 17.50 -4.78
CA LEU A 292 5.52 18.28 -3.53
C LEU A 292 6.53 17.70 -2.53
N TYR A 293 6.75 16.38 -2.55
CA TYR A 293 7.76 15.72 -1.73
C TYR A 293 9.16 16.26 -1.99
N PHE A 294 9.50 16.58 -3.25
CA PHE A 294 10.81 17.07 -3.65
C PHE A 294 10.93 18.59 -3.67
N ASP A 295 9.87 19.29 -4.07
CA ASP A 295 9.81 20.75 -4.03
C ASP A 295 8.40 21.19 -3.66
N PHE A 296 8.20 21.55 -2.40
CA PHE A 296 6.89 21.95 -1.90
C PHE A 296 6.41 23.29 -2.48
N ASN A 297 7.32 24.16 -2.95
CA ASN A 297 6.94 25.45 -3.55
C ASN A 297 6.12 25.28 -4.84
N GLN A 298 6.17 24.10 -5.45
CA GLN A 298 5.36 23.74 -6.61
C GLN A 298 3.85 23.84 -6.34
N ILE A 299 3.42 23.88 -5.08
CA ILE A 299 2.02 24.13 -4.70
C ILE A 299 1.51 25.50 -5.16
N ASP A 300 2.39 26.50 -5.28
CA ASP A 300 2.03 27.85 -5.73
C ASP A 300 1.58 27.84 -7.19
N GLU A 301 2.20 27.02 -8.04
CA GLU A 301 1.80 26.86 -9.45
C GLU A 301 0.38 26.29 -9.55
N LEU A 302 0.03 25.34 -8.67
CA LEU A 302 -1.31 24.78 -8.60
C LEU A 302 -2.33 25.86 -8.18
N VAL A 303 -2.03 26.62 -7.13
CA VAL A 303 -2.92 27.69 -6.65
C VAL A 303 -3.13 28.74 -7.73
N GLU A 304 -2.05 29.18 -8.39
CA GLU A 304 -2.10 30.16 -9.47
C GLU A 304 -2.90 29.66 -10.67
N PHE A 305 -2.72 28.40 -11.09
CA PHE A 305 -3.51 27.81 -12.19
C PHE A 305 -5.01 27.83 -11.92
N PHE A 306 -5.42 27.63 -10.67
CA PHE A 306 -6.84 27.60 -10.27
C PHE A 306 -7.34 28.95 -9.72
N ARG A 307 -6.60 30.06 -9.87
CA ARG A 307 -6.99 31.37 -9.34
C ARG A 307 -8.36 31.85 -9.83
N ASP A 308 -8.71 31.55 -11.07
CA ASP A 308 -9.98 31.92 -11.70
C ASP A 308 -11.12 30.94 -11.37
N SER A 309 -10.84 29.93 -10.54
CA SER A 309 -11.83 28.99 -10.02
C SER A 309 -11.62 28.71 -8.51
N PRO A 310 -11.75 29.71 -7.63
CA PRO A 310 -11.46 29.56 -6.21
C PRO A 310 -12.18 28.42 -5.49
N PRO A 311 -13.47 28.11 -5.76
CA PRO A 311 -14.14 26.97 -5.13
C PRO A 311 -13.49 25.63 -5.48
N LEU A 312 -13.01 25.47 -6.72
CA LEU A 312 -12.33 24.27 -7.17
C LEU A 312 -10.92 24.18 -6.58
N CYS A 313 -10.19 25.30 -6.56
CA CYS A 313 -8.88 25.38 -5.90
C CYS A 313 -8.99 24.95 -4.43
N ARG A 314 -9.97 25.50 -3.72
CA ARG A 314 -10.31 25.13 -2.33
C ARG A 314 -10.57 23.64 -2.19
N ALA A 315 -11.40 23.04 -3.05
CA ALA A 315 -11.71 21.62 -2.98
C ALA A 315 -10.46 20.73 -3.19
N ILE A 316 -9.61 21.07 -4.15
CA ILE A 316 -8.36 20.34 -4.44
C ILE A 316 -7.40 20.45 -3.26
N VAL A 317 -7.13 21.67 -2.77
CA VAL A 317 -6.22 21.92 -1.65
C VAL A 317 -6.69 21.18 -0.39
N ASN A 318 -7.96 21.34 0.02
CA ASN A 318 -8.45 20.67 1.22
C ASN A 318 -8.37 19.15 1.09
N ARG A 319 -8.64 18.58 -0.10
CA ARG A 319 -8.52 17.14 -0.32
C ARG A 319 -7.08 16.63 -0.25
N MET A 320 -6.11 17.43 -0.69
CA MET A 320 -4.69 17.10 -0.52
C MET A 320 -4.28 17.11 0.96
N PHE A 321 -4.70 18.11 1.73
CA PHE A 321 -4.25 18.27 3.12
C PHE A 321 -4.99 17.37 4.11
N THR A 322 -6.28 17.11 3.93
CA THR A 322 -7.07 16.25 4.83
C THR A 322 -7.16 14.81 4.37
N GLY A 323 -7.10 14.60 3.04
CA GLY A 323 -7.25 13.29 2.44
C GLY A 323 -5.96 12.48 2.43
N THR A 324 -4.80 13.09 2.70
CA THR A 324 -3.50 12.43 2.58
C THR A 324 -2.69 12.62 3.86
N ILE A 325 -2.24 11.54 4.50
CA ILE A 325 -1.27 11.66 5.60
C ILE A 325 0.14 11.95 5.09
N PHE A 326 0.36 11.79 3.79
CA PHE A 326 1.66 12.01 3.16
C PHE A 326 2.08 13.48 3.27
N ILE A 327 1.16 14.43 3.04
CA ILE A 327 1.49 15.86 3.20
C ILE A 327 1.97 16.17 4.60
N GLN A 328 1.26 15.73 5.64
CA GLN A 328 1.68 16.00 7.02
C GLN A 328 3.10 15.49 7.30
N LYS A 329 3.40 14.27 6.83
CA LYS A 329 4.75 13.71 6.97
C LYS A 329 5.80 14.49 6.18
N ILE A 330 5.49 14.89 4.95
CA ILE A 330 6.37 15.69 4.09
C ILE A 330 6.71 17.02 4.77
N LEU A 331 5.70 17.71 5.30
CA LEU A 331 5.89 18.97 6.02
C LEU A 331 6.85 18.80 7.19
N GLN A 332 6.67 17.75 8.00
CA GLN A 332 7.54 17.45 9.14
C GLN A 332 8.97 17.08 8.71
N GLN A 333 9.11 16.15 7.76
CA GLN A 333 10.43 15.65 7.32
C GLN A 333 11.26 16.75 6.66
N ASN A 334 10.62 17.58 5.83
CA ASN A 334 11.28 18.66 5.11
C ASN A 334 11.30 19.99 5.89
N ARG A 335 10.77 20.01 7.11
CA ARG A 335 10.67 21.21 7.99
C ARG A 335 10.01 22.40 7.28
N ILE A 336 8.94 22.12 6.54
CA ILE A 336 8.18 23.12 5.81
C ILE A 336 7.27 23.84 6.81
N ASP A 337 7.43 25.15 6.88
CA ASP A 337 6.58 26.03 7.69
C ASP A 337 5.44 26.59 6.82
N LEU A 338 4.20 26.20 7.15
CA LEU A 338 3.00 26.61 6.44
C LEU A 338 2.68 28.11 6.58
N HIS A 339 3.26 28.81 7.55
CA HIS A 339 3.14 30.27 7.63
C HIS A 339 3.70 30.99 6.39
N ASN A 340 4.61 30.35 5.66
CA ASN A 340 5.17 30.90 4.42
C ASN A 340 4.25 30.73 3.20
N TYR A 341 3.11 30.03 3.34
CA TYR A 341 2.20 29.68 2.25
C TYR A 341 0.77 30.19 2.50
N GLU A 342 0.61 31.49 2.78
CA GLU A 342 -0.69 32.12 3.09
C GLU A 342 -1.73 31.95 1.95
N ASN A 343 -1.26 31.97 0.70
CA ASN A 343 -2.06 31.69 -0.49
C ASN A 343 -2.68 30.27 -0.46
N VAL A 344 -2.03 29.30 0.18
CA VAL A 344 -2.54 27.94 0.38
C VAL A 344 -3.41 27.87 1.62
N THR A 345 -2.93 28.35 2.78
CA THR A 345 -3.64 28.20 4.07
C THR A 345 -4.93 29.01 4.13
N SER A 346 -5.05 30.11 3.39
CA SER A 346 -6.30 30.87 3.22
C SER A 346 -7.41 30.06 2.52
N LEU A 347 -7.04 29.02 1.76
CA LEU A 347 -7.98 28.09 1.12
C LEU A 347 -8.46 26.99 2.08
N PHE A 348 -7.89 26.85 3.28
CA PHE A 348 -8.30 25.78 4.21
C PHE A 348 -9.75 25.98 4.70
N ASP A 349 -10.48 24.87 4.73
CA ASP A 349 -11.75 24.73 5.43
C ASP A 349 -11.54 24.45 6.92
N GLU A 350 -12.62 24.27 7.67
CA GLU A 350 -12.57 24.03 9.11
C GLU A 350 -11.81 22.75 9.48
N ASN A 351 -11.94 21.69 8.69
CA ASN A 351 -11.29 20.41 8.94
C ASN A 351 -9.78 20.52 8.75
N SER A 352 -9.34 21.12 7.63
CA SER A 352 -7.92 21.37 7.38
C SER A 352 -7.32 22.27 8.47
N ARG A 353 -8.00 23.34 8.86
CA ARG A 353 -7.52 24.22 9.96
C ARG A 353 -7.41 23.49 11.29
N GLN A 354 -8.32 22.56 11.57
CA GLN A 354 -8.25 21.77 12.80
C GLN A 354 -7.06 20.79 12.76
N MET A 355 -6.85 20.08 11.65
CA MET A 355 -5.75 19.12 11.51
C MET A 355 -4.38 19.78 11.55
N TYR A 356 -4.25 20.98 10.98
CA TYR A 356 -2.98 21.71 10.87
C TYR A 356 -2.86 22.86 11.86
N ARG A 357 -3.66 22.88 12.94
CA ARG A 357 -3.63 23.97 13.94
C ARG A 357 -2.25 24.23 14.53
N GLU A 358 -1.42 23.20 14.68
CA GLU A 358 -0.06 23.34 15.22
C GLU A 358 0.95 23.89 14.19
N TYR A 359 0.54 24.01 12.92
CA TYR A 359 1.32 24.51 11.79
C TYR A 359 0.81 25.87 11.28
N LEU A 360 -0.23 26.44 11.92
CA LEU A 360 -0.94 27.68 11.54
C LEU A 360 -1.01 28.62 12.74
#